data_AF-A0A5N6LXP2-F1
#
_entry.id   AF-A0A5N6LXP2-F1
#
_cell.length_a   1.000
_cell.length_b   1.000
_cell.length_c   1.000
_cell.angle_alpha   90.00
_cell.angle_beta   90.00
_cell.angle_gamma   90.00
#
_symmetry.space_group_name_H-M   'P 1'
#
loop_
_entity.id
_entity.type
_entity.pdbx_description
1 polymer ?
#
loop_
_entity_poly.entity_id
_entity_poly.type
_entity_poly.pdbx_seq_one_letter_code
_entity_poly.pdbx_strand_id
1 'polypeptide(L)'
;MRWWVRWWRLDRKLPNSRKGMWLELGVWSVAATTAALAMRRLSNTATKRYGLTTTFTPTVNQLKVASPTQWFVVSIPEGMSPEQVAPLLCAGVTVYSPLNHFGLKGSGLKGGILGLGGVGHMGVLIAKAMGHHVTVISSSDKKKEEALDVLGADDYLISSDVNRMQELADSFDYIIDTVPVHHPLEPSLSLLKLDGKLIIMGVINVPLQFVSPLLMLGRKTITGTFIGSMKETQEMLEFCKEKGVRSTIEVVKMDYVNTAMERLAKNDVRYRFVVDVAGSDLQNE
;
A
#
# COMPACT_ATOMS: atom_id res chain seq x y z
N MET A 1 -18.89 -14.74 -10.23
CA MET A 1 -18.73 -14.73 -11.72
C MET A 1 -19.95 -14.16 -12.45
N ARG A 2 -21.20 -14.53 -12.11
CA ARG A 2 -22.43 -13.98 -12.74
C ARG A 2 -22.66 -12.46 -12.53
N TRP A 3 -22.25 -11.92 -11.38
CA TRP A 3 -22.30 -10.47 -11.11
C TRP A 3 -21.38 -9.64 -12.02
N TRP A 4 -20.21 -10.18 -12.35
CA TRP A 4 -19.18 -9.49 -13.14
C TRP A 4 -19.57 -9.32 -14.61
N VAL A 5 -20.24 -10.33 -15.19
CA VAL A 5 -20.77 -10.27 -16.57
C VAL A 5 -21.92 -9.26 -16.70
N ARG A 6 -22.71 -9.08 -15.64
CA ARG A 6 -23.79 -8.09 -15.59
C ARG A 6 -23.24 -6.66 -15.47
N TRP A 7 -22.16 -6.48 -14.70
CA TRP A 7 -21.44 -5.21 -14.54
C TRP A 7 -20.76 -4.74 -15.84
N TRP A 8 -20.07 -5.65 -16.55
CA TRP A 8 -19.40 -5.34 -17.82
C TRP A 8 -20.36 -4.95 -18.95
N ARG A 9 -21.63 -5.42 -18.94
CA ARG A 9 -22.65 -5.00 -19.92
C ARG A 9 -23.25 -3.62 -19.62
N LEU A 10 -23.23 -3.18 -18.36
CA LEU A 10 -23.75 -1.87 -17.96
C LEU A 10 -22.78 -0.74 -18.36
N ASP A 11 -21.48 -1.00 -18.32
CA ASP A 11 -20.42 -0.05 -18.68
C ASP A 11 -20.47 0.39 -20.16
N ARG A 12 -20.88 -0.50 -21.07
CA ARG A 12 -21.02 -0.19 -22.52
C ARG A 12 -22.19 0.74 -22.87
N LYS A 13 -23.10 1.03 -21.95
CA LYS A 13 -24.32 1.81 -22.22
C LYS A 13 -24.27 3.26 -21.71
N LEU A 14 -23.17 3.71 -21.10
CA LEU A 14 -23.10 5.03 -20.47
C LEU A 14 -22.48 6.12 -21.38
N PRO A 15 -22.93 7.39 -21.28
CA PRO A 15 -22.43 8.49 -22.12
C PRO A 15 -20.95 8.85 -21.88
N ASN A 16 -20.28 9.39 -22.90
CA ASN A 16 -18.84 9.69 -22.95
C ASN A 16 -18.29 10.58 -21.80
N SER A 17 -19.13 11.37 -21.12
CA SER A 17 -18.70 12.31 -20.07
C SER A 17 -18.25 11.65 -18.75
N ARG A 18 -18.44 10.33 -18.58
CA ARG A 18 -18.03 9.59 -17.38
C ARG A 18 -16.78 8.72 -17.57
N LYS A 19 -16.17 8.68 -18.76
CA LYS A 19 -15.08 7.73 -19.09
C LYS A 19 -13.80 7.91 -18.25
N GLY A 20 -13.49 9.12 -17.78
CA GLY A 20 -12.31 9.37 -16.92
C GLY A 20 -12.44 8.77 -15.51
N MET A 21 -13.67 8.70 -14.98
CA MET A 21 -13.97 8.19 -13.63
C MET A 21 -13.84 6.66 -13.52
N TRP A 22 -14.05 5.95 -14.64
CA TRP A 22 -13.95 4.48 -14.70
C TRP A 22 -12.55 3.98 -15.07
N LEU A 23 -11.65 4.85 -15.53
CA LEU A 23 -10.24 4.51 -15.73
C LEU A 23 -9.52 4.28 -14.41
N GLU A 24 -9.76 5.10 -13.37
CA GLU A 24 -9.19 4.88 -12.03
C GLU A 24 -9.78 3.63 -11.34
N LEU A 25 -11.10 3.44 -11.40
CA LEU A 25 -11.74 2.20 -10.90
C LEU A 25 -11.30 0.97 -11.69
N GLY A 26 -11.04 1.13 -12.98
CA GLY A 26 -10.45 0.13 -13.86
C GLY A 26 -9.03 -0.24 -13.44
N VAL A 27 -8.20 0.72 -13.02
CA VAL A 27 -6.83 0.47 -12.53
C VAL A 27 -6.84 -0.35 -11.23
N TRP A 28 -7.71 -0.03 -10.27
CA TRP A 28 -7.85 -0.81 -9.04
C TRP A 28 -8.49 -2.19 -9.25
N SER A 29 -9.46 -2.29 -10.17
CA SER A 29 -10.07 -3.55 -10.59
C SER A 29 -9.08 -4.45 -11.37
N VAL A 30 -8.26 -3.85 -12.23
CA VAL A 30 -7.17 -4.55 -12.94
C VAL A 30 -6.06 -4.93 -11.97
N ALA A 31 -5.71 -4.11 -10.98
CA ALA A 31 -4.75 -4.47 -9.94
C ALA A 31 -5.27 -5.64 -9.09
N ALA A 32 -6.54 -5.63 -8.66
CA ALA A 32 -7.17 -6.74 -7.95
C ALA A 32 -7.28 -8.00 -8.81
N THR A 33 -7.61 -7.86 -10.11
CA THR A 33 -7.70 -8.98 -11.06
C THR A 33 -6.31 -9.54 -11.39
N THR A 34 -5.29 -8.68 -11.52
CA THR A 34 -3.90 -9.07 -11.78
C THR A 34 -3.29 -9.71 -10.54
N ALA A 35 -3.60 -9.23 -9.34
CA ALA A 35 -3.26 -9.87 -8.07
C ALA A 35 -3.91 -11.24 -7.95
N ALA A 36 -5.21 -11.36 -8.27
CA ALA A 36 -5.91 -12.64 -8.28
C ALA A 36 -5.35 -13.61 -9.35
N LEU A 37 -4.99 -13.11 -10.55
CA LEU A 37 -4.35 -13.91 -11.59
C LEU A 37 -2.92 -14.33 -11.21
N ALA A 38 -2.17 -13.45 -10.55
CA ALA A 38 -0.83 -13.73 -10.06
C ALA A 38 -0.88 -14.77 -8.93
N MET A 39 -1.81 -14.63 -7.97
CA MET A 39 -2.06 -15.64 -6.93
C MET A 39 -2.50 -16.98 -7.54
N ARG A 40 -3.33 -16.96 -8.59
CA ARG A 40 -3.73 -18.18 -9.32
C ARG A 40 -2.58 -18.80 -10.11
N ARG A 41 -1.69 -17.99 -10.70
CA ARG A 41 -0.48 -18.47 -11.37
C ARG A 41 0.52 -19.05 -10.37
N LEU A 42 0.70 -18.42 -9.21
CA LEU A 42 1.57 -18.88 -8.11
C LEU A 42 1.04 -20.18 -7.50
N SER A 43 -0.28 -20.27 -7.28
CA SER A 43 -0.95 -21.51 -6.88
C SER A 43 -0.72 -22.64 -7.88
N ASN A 44 -0.92 -22.39 -9.19
CA ASN A 44 -0.69 -23.38 -10.23
C ASN A 44 0.80 -23.78 -10.39
N THR A 45 1.74 -22.87 -10.10
CA THR A 45 3.18 -23.20 -10.12
C THR A 45 3.57 -24.02 -8.89
N ALA A 46 2.98 -23.77 -7.72
CA ALA A 46 3.16 -24.60 -6.53
C ALA A 46 2.62 -26.02 -6.76
N THR A 47 1.44 -26.18 -7.37
CA THR A 47 0.88 -27.50 -7.70
C THR A 47 1.78 -28.29 -8.65
N LYS A 48 2.41 -27.62 -9.63
CA LYS A 48 3.33 -28.26 -10.58
C LYS A 48 4.73 -28.56 -10.01
N ARG A 49 5.23 -27.77 -9.05
CA ARG A 49 6.58 -27.97 -8.46
C ARG A 49 6.63 -29.04 -7.39
N TYR A 50 5.54 -29.27 -6.65
CA TYR A 50 5.53 -30.16 -5.49
C TYR A 50 4.87 -31.52 -5.70
N GLY A 51 4.46 -31.87 -6.93
CA GLY A 51 4.10 -33.25 -7.31
C GLY A 51 3.06 -33.92 -6.41
N LEU A 52 2.00 -33.22 -6.01
CA LEU A 52 0.96 -33.77 -5.14
C LEU A 52 -0.10 -34.51 -5.96
N THR A 53 0.13 -35.81 -6.19
CA THR A 53 -0.92 -36.76 -6.53
C THR A 53 -1.58 -37.20 -5.22
N THR A 54 -2.89 -37.01 -5.09
CA THR A 54 -3.67 -37.49 -3.94
C THR A 54 -3.69 -39.03 -3.96
N THR A 55 -2.78 -39.69 -3.25
CA THR A 55 -2.88 -41.12 -2.96
C THR A 55 -3.60 -41.29 -1.62
N PHE A 56 -4.83 -41.79 -1.71
CA PHE A 56 -5.59 -42.26 -0.56
C PHE A 56 -5.01 -43.63 -0.14
N THR A 57 -4.27 -43.68 0.96
CA THR A 57 -4.02 -44.95 1.68
C THR A 57 -4.83 -44.92 2.98
N PRO A 58 -5.70 -45.91 3.23
CA PRO A 58 -6.60 -45.88 4.37
C PRO A 58 -5.93 -46.56 5.56
N THR A 59 -4.97 -45.90 6.19
CA THR A 59 -4.61 -46.15 7.60
C THR A 59 -3.50 -45.19 8.02
N VAL A 60 -3.83 -44.31 8.96
CA VAL A 60 -3.01 -43.72 10.05
C VAL A 60 -3.63 -42.37 10.41
N ASN A 61 -4.16 -42.31 11.63
CA ASN A 61 -4.70 -41.13 12.26
C ASN A 61 -3.61 -40.06 12.45
N GLN A 62 -3.52 -39.14 11.50
CA GLN A 62 -3.30 -37.69 11.67
C GLN A 62 -2.79 -37.13 10.34
N LEU A 63 -3.71 -36.90 9.41
CA LEU A 63 -3.45 -36.03 8.27
C LEU A 63 -3.80 -34.61 8.71
N LYS A 64 -2.81 -33.82 9.12
CA LYS A 64 -2.93 -32.35 9.09
C LYS A 64 -2.98 -31.95 7.61
N VAL A 65 -4.16 -32.06 7.02
CA VAL A 65 -4.46 -31.39 5.76
C VAL A 65 -4.58 -29.91 6.10
N ALA A 66 -3.46 -29.19 6.08
CA ALA A 66 -3.53 -27.74 5.98
C ALA A 66 -4.19 -27.45 4.63
N SER A 67 -5.45 -27.02 4.65
CA SER A 67 -6.11 -26.60 3.42
C SER A 67 -5.24 -25.49 2.81
N PRO A 68 -5.10 -25.40 1.47
CA PRO A 68 -4.38 -24.32 0.81
C PRO A 68 -5.06 -22.94 0.96
N THR A 69 -5.81 -22.72 2.03
CA THR A 69 -6.37 -21.44 2.46
C THR A 69 -5.78 -20.99 3.80
N GLN A 70 -5.31 -21.90 4.66
CA GLN A 70 -4.75 -21.54 5.98
C GLN A 70 -3.46 -20.73 5.90
N TRP A 71 -2.67 -20.90 4.83
CA TRP A 71 -1.43 -20.14 4.62
C TRP A 71 -1.64 -18.67 4.25
N PHE A 72 -2.87 -18.26 3.95
CA PHE A 72 -3.24 -16.88 3.65
C PHE A 72 -3.96 -16.18 4.81
N VAL A 73 -4.02 -16.82 5.98
CA VAL A 73 -4.62 -16.25 7.17
C VAL A 73 -3.50 -15.83 8.12
N VAL A 74 -3.63 -14.63 8.68
CA VAL A 74 -2.75 -14.13 9.75
C VAL A 74 -3.52 -14.06 11.05
N SER A 75 -2.83 -14.29 12.16
CA SER A 75 -3.42 -14.16 13.49
C SER A 75 -3.38 -12.71 13.90
N ILE A 76 -4.50 -12.18 14.39
CA ILE A 76 -4.54 -10.83 14.98
C ILE A 76 -3.87 -10.89 16.35
N PRO A 77 -2.78 -10.15 16.59
CA PRO A 77 -2.15 -10.08 17.90
C PRO A 77 -3.13 -9.62 18.99
N GLU A 78 -3.04 -10.26 20.17
CA GLU A 78 -3.90 -9.91 21.31
C GLU A 78 -3.80 -8.42 21.67
N GLY A 79 -4.95 -7.80 21.94
CA GLY A 79 -5.05 -6.38 22.34
C GLY A 79 -5.18 -5.40 21.17
N MET A 80 -5.10 -5.86 19.90
CA MET A 80 -5.45 -5.03 18.76
C MET A 80 -6.91 -5.19 18.37
N SER A 81 -7.60 -4.08 18.09
CA SER A 81 -8.97 -4.11 17.61
C SER A 81 -8.99 -4.55 16.12
N PRO A 82 -9.98 -5.36 15.69
CA PRO A 82 -10.06 -5.80 14.30
C PRO A 82 -10.14 -4.65 13.29
N GLU A 83 -10.81 -3.56 13.65
CA GLU A 83 -10.98 -2.37 12.80
C GLU A 83 -9.65 -1.66 12.57
N GLN A 84 -8.77 -1.63 13.58
CA GLN A 84 -7.43 -1.07 13.46
C GLN A 84 -6.50 -1.96 12.64
N VAL A 85 -6.71 -3.28 12.66
CA VAL A 85 -5.90 -4.22 11.87
C VAL A 85 -6.26 -4.19 10.40
N ALA A 86 -7.52 -3.95 10.04
CA ALA A 86 -7.99 -4.04 8.67
C ALA A 86 -7.16 -3.17 7.67
N PRO A 87 -6.84 -1.89 7.95
CA PRO A 87 -5.96 -1.11 7.08
C PRO A 87 -4.50 -1.61 7.01
N LEU A 88 -4.00 -2.21 8.09
CA LEU A 88 -2.62 -2.70 8.18
C LEU A 88 -2.37 -3.89 7.23
N LEU A 89 -3.38 -4.75 7.05
CA LEU A 89 -3.31 -5.92 6.16
C LEU A 89 -3.05 -5.56 4.69
N CYS A 90 -3.30 -4.32 4.29
CA CYS A 90 -2.96 -3.82 2.95
C CYS A 90 -1.87 -2.76 3.01
N ALA A 91 -2.16 -1.55 3.52
CA ALA A 91 -1.18 -0.47 3.45
C ALA A 91 -0.03 -0.63 4.44
N GLY A 92 -0.30 -1.18 5.63
CA GLY A 92 0.74 -1.44 6.62
C GLY A 92 1.82 -2.37 6.04
N VAL A 93 1.43 -3.54 5.56
CA VAL A 93 2.37 -4.49 4.96
C VAL A 93 3.02 -3.95 3.67
N THR A 94 2.28 -3.19 2.85
CA THR A 94 2.83 -2.58 1.63
C THR A 94 4.00 -1.65 1.94
N VAL A 95 3.96 -0.92 3.06
CA VAL A 95 5.05 -0.06 3.52
C VAL A 95 6.13 -0.84 4.27
N TYR A 96 5.73 -1.76 5.15
CA TYR A 96 6.67 -2.51 5.99
C TYR A 96 7.58 -3.43 5.16
N SER A 97 7.01 -4.12 4.16
CA SER A 97 7.71 -5.06 3.26
C SER A 97 8.99 -4.47 2.65
N PRO A 98 8.97 -3.36 1.90
CA PRO A 98 10.19 -2.80 1.32
C PRO A 98 11.13 -2.22 2.37
N LEU A 99 10.64 -1.66 3.48
CA LEU A 99 11.52 -1.19 4.55
C LEU A 99 12.32 -2.37 5.14
N ASN A 100 11.70 -3.53 5.28
CA ASN A 100 12.37 -4.76 5.67
C ASN A 100 13.31 -5.30 4.57
N HIS A 101 12.79 -5.46 3.35
CA HIS A 101 13.50 -6.09 2.24
C HIS A 101 14.76 -5.34 1.81
N PHE A 102 14.73 -4.00 1.79
CA PHE A 102 15.85 -3.18 1.35
C PHE A 102 16.82 -2.80 2.48
N GLY A 103 16.71 -3.43 3.65
CA GLY A 103 17.60 -3.19 4.79
C GLY A 103 17.38 -1.83 5.47
N LEU A 104 16.18 -1.25 5.34
CA LEU A 104 15.81 0.07 5.85
C LEU A 104 15.06 -0.03 7.19
N LYS A 105 15.41 -0.98 8.06
CA LYS A 105 14.83 -1.13 9.41
C LYS A 105 15.67 -0.49 10.51
N GLY A 106 16.87 -0.03 10.18
CA GLY A 106 17.75 0.62 11.15
C GLY A 106 17.25 2.01 11.53
N SER A 107 17.35 2.37 12.80
CA SER A 107 17.04 3.73 13.26
C SER A 107 18.00 4.77 12.69
N GLY A 108 17.55 6.04 12.62
CA GLY A 108 18.39 7.17 12.20
C GLY A 108 18.47 7.40 10.69
N LEU A 109 17.79 6.58 9.89
CA LEU A 109 17.66 6.79 8.45
C LEU A 109 16.77 8.02 8.17
N LYS A 110 17.04 8.71 7.06
CA LYS A 110 16.19 9.79 6.56
C LYS A 110 15.30 9.28 5.43
N GLY A 111 13.99 9.27 5.67
CA GLY A 111 12.99 8.78 4.72
C GLY A 111 12.11 9.89 4.16
N GLY A 112 11.93 9.92 2.84
CA GLY A 112 10.91 10.72 2.18
C GLY A 112 9.63 9.91 1.93
N ILE A 113 8.46 10.46 2.22
CA ILE A 113 7.17 9.88 1.84
C ILE A 113 6.52 10.78 0.80
N LEU A 114 6.56 10.37 -0.47
CA LEU A 114 5.99 11.11 -1.57
C LEU A 114 4.50 10.76 -1.74
N GLY A 115 3.66 11.75 -1.49
CA GLY A 115 2.20 11.62 -1.46
C GLY A 115 1.68 11.20 -0.08
N LEU A 116 0.70 11.95 0.43
CA LEU A 116 0.08 11.67 1.73
C LEU A 116 -1.37 11.18 1.57
N GLY A 117 -1.53 9.88 1.35
CA GLY A 117 -2.83 9.22 1.23
C GLY A 117 -2.94 7.97 2.11
N GLY A 118 -3.70 6.97 1.64
CA GLY A 118 -3.91 5.73 2.39
C GLY A 118 -2.65 4.89 2.61
N VAL A 119 -1.68 4.90 1.69
CA VAL A 119 -0.37 4.23 1.88
C VAL A 119 0.62 5.20 2.51
N GLY A 120 0.63 6.46 2.07
CA GLY A 120 1.52 7.51 2.58
C GLY A 120 1.41 7.73 4.09
N HIS A 121 0.20 7.79 4.67
CA HIS A 121 0.07 7.96 6.12
C HIS A 121 0.65 6.77 6.91
N MET A 122 0.45 5.53 6.43
CA MET A 122 1.10 4.35 7.02
C MET A 122 2.62 4.41 6.83
N GLY A 123 3.08 4.96 5.69
CA GLY A 123 4.47 5.30 5.40
C GLY A 123 5.11 6.11 6.53
N VAL A 124 4.45 7.21 6.90
CA VAL A 124 4.90 8.09 7.99
C VAL A 124 4.90 7.33 9.32
N LEU A 125 3.79 6.73 9.70
CA LEU A 125 3.64 6.07 11.01
C LEU A 125 4.65 4.93 11.21
N ILE A 126 4.83 4.06 10.21
CA ILE A 126 5.76 2.93 10.31
C ILE A 126 7.21 3.41 10.30
N ALA A 127 7.57 4.35 9.42
CA ALA A 127 8.94 4.88 9.39
C ALA A 127 9.30 5.63 10.69
N LYS A 128 8.38 6.41 11.26
CA LYS A 128 8.55 7.04 12.57
C LYS A 128 8.71 5.99 13.68
N ALA A 129 7.89 4.94 13.67
CA ALA A 129 7.98 3.83 14.63
C ALA A 129 9.30 3.03 14.52
N MET A 130 9.95 3.03 13.35
CA MET A 130 11.30 2.47 13.14
C MET A 130 12.42 3.43 13.60
N GLY A 131 12.09 4.66 14.02
CA GLY A 131 13.06 5.66 14.46
C GLY A 131 13.73 6.41 13.32
N HIS A 132 13.06 6.55 12.18
CA HIS A 132 13.55 7.34 11.06
C HIS A 132 13.17 8.82 11.24
N HIS A 133 13.96 9.69 10.60
CA HIS A 133 13.55 11.07 10.34
C HIS A 133 12.72 11.08 9.05
N VAL A 134 11.46 11.46 9.14
CA VAL A 134 10.48 11.35 8.07
C VAL A 134 10.11 12.73 7.54
N THR A 135 10.33 12.94 6.25
CA THR A 135 9.86 14.12 5.52
C THR A 135 8.72 13.73 4.60
N VAL A 136 7.58 14.39 4.71
CA VAL A 136 6.47 14.22 3.77
C VAL A 136 6.70 15.14 2.57
N ILE A 137 6.65 14.58 1.37
CA ILE A 137 6.81 15.32 0.10
C ILE A 137 5.45 15.37 -0.58
N SER A 138 5.00 16.58 -0.94
CA SER A 138 3.66 16.80 -1.48
C SER A 138 3.64 17.92 -2.50
N SER A 139 2.61 17.96 -3.35
CA SER A 139 2.42 19.02 -4.35
C SER A 139 1.72 20.28 -3.80
N SER A 140 1.16 20.22 -2.58
CA SER A 140 0.46 21.33 -1.95
C SER A 140 0.67 21.34 -0.44
N ASP A 141 0.35 22.45 0.22
CA ASP A 141 0.43 22.66 1.66
C ASP A 141 -0.79 22.13 2.45
N LYS A 142 -1.87 21.76 1.77
CA LYS A 142 -3.16 21.35 2.36
C LYS A 142 -3.09 20.24 3.43
N LYS A 143 -2.04 19.43 3.41
CA LYS A 143 -1.83 18.30 4.33
C LYS A 143 -0.63 18.52 5.26
N LYS A 144 -0.09 19.73 5.34
CA LYS A 144 1.09 20.06 6.14
C LYS A 144 0.83 19.91 7.64
N GLU A 145 -0.21 20.56 8.16
CA GLU A 145 -0.61 20.46 9.56
C GLU A 145 -0.88 19.00 9.97
N GLU A 146 -1.64 18.29 9.14
CA GLU A 146 -1.95 16.87 9.35
C GLU A 146 -0.69 15.98 9.36
N ALA A 147 0.26 16.22 8.45
CA ALA A 147 1.51 15.48 8.40
C ALA A 147 2.39 15.70 9.62
N LEU A 148 2.51 16.95 10.08
CA LEU A 148 3.40 17.32 11.18
C LEU A 148 2.76 17.03 12.54
N ASP A 149 1.54 17.53 12.77
CA ASP A 149 0.93 17.55 14.09
C ASP A 149 0.13 16.27 14.42
N VAL A 150 -0.46 15.63 13.40
CA VAL A 150 -1.26 14.41 13.61
C VAL A 150 -0.45 13.14 13.37
N LEU A 151 0.32 13.09 12.28
CA LEU A 151 1.12 11.91 11.95
C LEU A 151 2.53 11.93 12.55
N GLY A 152 3.03 13.09 12.99
CA GLY A 152 4.35 13.21 13.59
C GLY A 152 5.52 13.13 12.61
N ALA A 153 5.32 13.55 11.35
CA ALA A 153 6.44 13.76 10.43
C ALA A 153 7.37 14.86 10.96
N ASP A 154 8.67 14.75 10.70
CA ASP A 154 9.66 15.71 11.19
C ASP A 154 9.75 16.96 10.29
N ASP A 155 9.40 16.82 9.00
CA ASP A 155 9.45 17.91 8.03
C ASP A 155 8.39 17.71 6.92
N TYR A 156 8.07 18.80 6.21
CA TYR A 156 7.15 18.82 5.10
C TYR A 156 7.71 19.63 3.93
N LEU A 157 7.89 18.97 2.79
CA LEU A 157 8.46 19.53 1.58
C LEU A 157 7.41 19.65 0.48
N ILE A 158 7.24 20.87 -0.04
CA ILE A 158 6.44 21.10 -1.24
C ILE A 158 7.33 20.88 -2.46
N SER A 159 6.95 19.98 -3.36
CA SER A 159 7.78 19.58 -4.49
C SER A 159 8.07 20.70 -5.50
N SER A 160 7.28 21.79 -5.48
CA SER A 160 7.52 22.99 -6.30
C SER A 160 8.38 24.06 -5.63
N ASP A 161 8.75 23.89 -4.36
CA ASP A 161 9.65 24.81 -3.64
C ASP A 161 11.10 24.49 -4.01
N VAL A 162 11.62 25.21 -5.00
CA VAL A 162 12.96 24.99 -5.55
C VAL A 162 14.06 25.17 -4.48
N ASN A 163 13.90 26.12 -3.56
CA ASN A 163 14.92 26.40 -2.55
C ASN A 163 15.00 25.26 -1.55
N ARG A 164 13.85 24.81 -1.02
CA ARG A 164 13.79 23.68 -0.08
C ARG A 164 14.22 22.36 -0.74
N MET A 165 13.89 22.16 -2.02
CA MET A 165 14.35 21.00 -2.78
C MET A 165 15.88 20.98 -2.93
N GLN A 166 16.52 22.14 -3.10
CA GLN A 166 17.97 22.25 -3.16
C GLN A 166 18.63 22.02 -1.78
N GLU A 167 18.04 22.56 -0.71
CA GLU A 167 18.54 22.35 0.66
C GLU A 167 18.54 20.87 1.07
N LEU A 168 17.55 20.11 0.61
CA LEU A 168 17.39 18.69 0.91
C LEU A 168 18.00 17.77 -0.16
N ALA A 169 18.79 18.30 -1.09
CA ALA A 169 19.50 17.50 -2.08
C ALA A 169 20.42 16.47 -1.40
N ASP A 170 20.46 15.26 -1.97
CA ASP A 170 21.26 14.13 -1.48
C ASP A 170 21.15 13.84 0.04
N SER A 171 19.97 14.03 0.62
CA SER A 171 19.74 13.92 2.07
C SER A 171 19.03 12.64 2.51
N PHE A 172 18.22 12.01 1.65
CA PHE A 172 17.40 10.85 2.02
C PHE A 172 18.06 9.51 1.70
N ASP A 173 17.93 8.56 2.62
CA ASP A 173 18.25 7.14 2.44
C ASP A 173 17.28 6.45 1.47
N TYR A 174 16.00 6.84 1.54
CA TYR A 174 14.97 6.27 0.71
C TYR A 174 13.81 7.24 0.53
N ILE A 175 13.06 7.04 -0.55
CA ILE A 175 11.78 7.70 -0.80
C ILE A 175 10.77 6.62 -1.14
N ILE A 176 9.65 6.60 -0.42
CA ILE A 176 8.48 5.78 -0.75
C ILE A 176 7.53 6.64 -1.59
N ASP A 177 7.34 6.24 -2.85
CA ASP A 177 6.43 6.90 -3.78
C ASP A 177 5.07 6.21 -3.82
N THR A 178 4.06 6.93 -3.35
CA THR A 178 2.66 6.47 -3.26
C THR A 178 1.75 7.15 -4.28
N VAL A 179 2.29 7.95 -5.21
CA VAL A 179 1.51 8.73 -6.17
C VAL A 179 1.00 7.82 -7.29
N PRO A 180 -0.32 7.70 -7.51
CA PRO A 180 -0.89 6.74 -8.47
C PRO A 180 -0.97 7.26 -9.91
N VAL A 181 -0.45 8.46 -10.18
CA VAL A 181 -0.51 9.12 -11.48
C VAL A 181 0.90 9.40 -12.00
N HIS A 182 1.03 9.57 -13.32
CA HIS A 182 2.31 9.90 -13.95
C HIS A 182 2.88 11.20 -13.37
N HIS A 183 4.15 11.16 -12.95
CA HIS A 183 4.90 12.29 -12.42
C HIS A 183 6.40 12.11 -12.70
N PRO A 184 7.19 13.20 -12.77
CA PRO A 184 8.63 13.10 -13.02
C PRO A 184 9.37 12.52 -11.80
N LEU A 185 10.35 11.66 -12.05
CA LEU A 185 11.12 10.99 -10.99
C LEU A 185 12.37 11.78 -10.59
N GLU A 186 12.89 12.61 -11.50
CA GLU A 186 14.12 13.36 -11.35
C GLU A 186 14.14 14.22 -10.08
N PRO A 187 13.08 14.96 -9.71
CA PRO A 187 13.06 15.72 -8.48
C PRO A 187 13.27 14.83 -7.24
N SER A 188 12.61 13.67 -7.19
CA SER A 188 12.77 12.71 -6.10
C SER A 188 14.16 12.08 -6.09
N LEU A 189 14.70 11.74 -7.26
CA LEU A 189 16.06 11.20 -7.39
C LEU A 189 17.13 12.17 -6.90
N SER A 190 16.97 13.48 -7.13
CA SER A 190 17.91 14.51 -6.66
C SER A 190 17.96 14.64 -5.14
N LEU A 191 16.90 14.24 -4.43
CA LEU A 191 16.85 14.28 -2.96
C LEU A 191 17.52 13.05 -2.31
N LEU A 192 17.70 11.96 -3.06
CA LEU A 192 18.32 10.72 -2.56
C LEU A 192 19.83 10.85 -2.45
N LYS A 193 20.42 10.39 -1.35
CA LYS A 193 21.88 10.34 -1.17
C LYS A 193 22.54 9.19 -1.95
N LEU A 194 23.85 9.04 -1.80
CA LEU A 194 24.58 7.86 -2.31
C LEU A 194 23.92 6.56 -1.83
N ASP A 195 23.67 5.60 -2.74
CA ASP A 195 22.94 4.34 -2.49
C ASP A 195 21.46 4.49 -2.12
N GLY A 196 20.91 5.70 -2.27
CA GLY A 196 19.52 6.00 -1.98
C GLY A 196 18.55 5.22 -2.85
N LYS A 197 17.36 4.95 -2.30
CA LYS A 197 16.37 4.06 -2.93
C LYS A 197 15.05 4.80 -3.18
N LEU A 198 14.65 4.89 -4.44
CA LEU A 198 13.29 5.28 -4.82
C LEU A 198 12.43 4.02 -4.94
N ILE A 199 11.44 3.87 -4.06
CA ILE A 199 10.57 2.70 -3.96
C ILE A 199 9.17 3.08 -4.43
N ILE A 200 8.83 2.64 -5.63
CA ILE A 200 7.56 2.95 -6.30
C ILE A 200 6.49 1.94 -5.87
N MET A 201 5.37 2.45 -5.36
CA MET A 201 4.19 1.67 -4.96
C MET A 201 2.93 2.09 -5.72
N GLY A 202 2.92 3.30 -6.28
CA GLY A 202 1.83 3.77 -7.13
C GLY A 202 1.69 2.91 -8.38
N VAL A 203 0.46 2.50 -8.70
CA VAL A 203 0.17 1.79 -9.94
C VAL A 203 0.01 2.82 -11.06
N ILE A 204 1.08 3.07 -11.80
CA ILE A 204 1.12 4.06 -12.88
C ILE A 204 1.02 3.34 -14.22
N ASN A 205 0.01 3.71 -15.02
CA ASN A 205 -0.31 3.04 -16.29
C ASN A 205 0.47 3.58 -17.51
N VAL A 206 1.31 4.60 -17.29
CA VAL A 206 2.20 5.18 -18.29
C VAL A 206 3.64 4.89 -17.88
N PRO A 207 4.54 4.48 -18.81
CA PRO A 207 5.94 4.26 -18.48
C PRO A 207 6.58 5.50 -17.87
N LEU A 208 7.17 5.35 -16.69
CA LEU A 208 7.96 6.40 -16.06
C LEU A 208 9.31 6.56 -16.78
N GLN A 209 9.78 7.79 -16.84
CA GLN A 209 11.07 8.15 -17.43
C GLN A 209 12.04 8.57 -16.34
N PHE A 210 13.33 8.40 -16.59
CA PHE A 210 14.40 8.87 -15.72
C PHE A 210 15.66 9.17 -16.52
N VAL A 211 16.52 10.02 -15.96
CA VAL A 211 17.81 10.40 -16.54
C VAL A 211 18.91 9.49 -15.99
N SER A 212 19.44 8.58 -16.81
CA SER A 212 20.45 7.59 -16.39
C SER A 212 21.68 8.16 -15.69
N PRO A 213 22.26 9.32 -16.12
CA PRO A 213 23.35 9.96 -15.39
C PRO A 213 23.08 10.22 -13.91
N LEU A 214 21.83 10.54 -13.50
CA LEU A 214 21.48 10.78 -12.10
C LEU A 214 21.62 9.51 -11.25
N LEU A 215 21.25 8.35 -11.80
CA LEU A 215 21.42 7.07 -11.13
C LEU A 215 22.88 6.67 -11.02
N MET A 216 23.65 6.90 -12.09
CA MET A 216 25.08 6.58 -12.12
C MET A 216 25.86 7.42 -11.11
N LEU A 217 25.59 8.73 -11.02
CA LEU A 217 26.33 9.65 -10.16
C LEU A 217 26.20 9.30 -8.66
N GLY A 218 25.01 8.91 -8.22
CA GLY A 218 24.75 8.59 -6.81
C GLY A 218 24.57 7.10 -6.51
N ARG A 219 24.87 6.20 -7.46
CA ARG A 219 24.57 4.76 -7.37
C ARG A 219 23.14 4.50 -6.85
N LYS A 220 22.20 5.31 -7.34
CA LYS A 220 20.81 5.36 -6.84
C LYS A 220 20.03 4.18 -7.42
N THR A 221 19.09 3.66 -6.64
CA THR A 221 18.24 2.53 -7.06
C THR A 221 16.82 3.00 -7.28
N ILE A 222 16.24 2.67 -8.43
CA ILE A 222 14.79 2.73 -8.65
C ILE A 222 14.26 1.30 -8.58
N THR A 223 13.27 1.07 -7.74
CA THR A 223 12.67 -0.24 -7.54
C THR A 223 11.17 -0.12 -7.29
N GLY A 224 10.46 -1.23 -7.45
CA GLY A 224 9.06 -1.34 -7.10
C GLY A 224 8.83 -2.46 -6.09
N THR A 225 7.75 -2.36 -5.34
CA THR A 225 7.28 -3.45 -4.49
C THR A 225 5.79 -3.67 -4.71
N PHE A 226 5.34 -4.89 -4.46
CA PHE A 226 3.94 -5.24 -4.54
C PHE A 226 3.56 -6.02 -3.28
N ILE A 227 2.82 -5.36 -2.38
CA ILE A 227 2.37 -5.89 -1.09
C ILE A 227 3.52 -6.55 -0.29
N GLY A 228 3.19 -7.41 0.67
CA GLY A 228 4.18 -8.26 1.36
C GLY A 228 3.72 -9.71 1.45
N SER A 229 4.64 -10.57 1.84
CA SER A 229 4.36 -11.97 2.12
C SER A 229 3.53 -12.14 3.40
N MET A 230 2.86 -13.28 3.57
CA MET A 230 2.09 -13.55 4.79
C MET A 230 2.97 -13.57 6.05
N LYS A 231 4.24 -13.95 5.90
CA LYS A 231 5.23 -13.86 6.98
C LYS A 231 5.48 -12.40 7.38
N GLU A 232 5.73 -11.54 6.40
CA GLU A 232 5.92 -10.09 6.64
C GLU A 232 4.66 -9.44 7.18
N THR A 233 3.47 -9.89 6.76
CA THR A 233 2.21 -9.41 7.33
C THR A 233 2.14 -9.73 8.83
N GLN A 234 2.46 -10.97 9.24
CA GLN A 234 2.46 -11.32 10.67
C GLN A 234 3.52 -10.54 11.46
N GLU A 235 4.74 -10.41 10.92
CA GLU A 235 5.82 -9.61 11.53
C GLU A 235 5.41 -8.13 11.67
N MET A 236 4.76 -7.58 10.64
CA MET A 236 4.28 -6.19 10.62
C MET A 236 3.20 -5.97 11.67
N LEU A 237 2.27 -6.91 11.85
CA LEU A 237 1.22 -6.79 12.88
C LEU A 237 1.82 -6.79 14.28
N GLU A 238 2.78 -7.68 14.57
CA GLU A 238 3.46 -7.69 15.86
C GLU A 238 4.28 -6.41 16.09
N PHE A 239 4.98 -5.94 15.05
CA PHE A 239 5.69 -4.66 15.10
C PHE A 239 4.73 -3.49 15.42
N CYS A 240 3.58 -3.43 14.75
CA CYS A 240 2.61 -2.37 14.97
C CYS A 240 2.01 -2.44 16.39
N LYS A 241 1.79 -3.64 16.93
CA LYS A 241 1.39 -3.82 18.33
C LYS A 241 2.47 -3.32 19.29
N GLU A 242 3.72 -3.76 19.11
CA GLU A 242 4.84 -3.39 19.99
C GLU A 242 5.08 -1.87 20.00
N LYS A 243 5.01 -1.23 18.84
CA LYS A 243 5.23 0.22 18.70
C LYS A 243 3.97 1.06 18.86
N GLY A 244 2.81 0.45 19.07
CA GLY A 244 1.53 1.15 19.21
C GLY A 244 1.09 1.89 17.94
N VAL A 245 1.49 1.43 16.76
CA VAL A 245 1.11 2.04 15.47
C VAL A 245 -0.37 1.81 15.21
N ARG A 246 -1.12 2.89 14.99
CA ARG A 246 -2.55 2.89 14.72
C ARG A 246 -2.88 3.75 13.52
N SER A 247 -3.85 3.33 12.72
CA SER A 247 -4.35 4.10 11.58
C SER A 247 -5.53 4.96 12.03
N THR A 248 -5.63 6.18 11.49
CA THR A 248 -6.82 7.00 11.65
C THR A 248 -7.92 6.45 10.75
N ILE A 249 -8.94 5.86 11.37
CA ILE A 249 -10.04 5.19 10.68
C ILE A 249 -11.37 5.88 10.92
N GLU A 250 -12.23 5.85 9.92
CA GLU A 250 -13.66 6.16 10.01
C GLU A 250 -14.43 4.85 9.82
N VAL A 251 -15.07 4.37 10.88
CA VAL A 251 -15.86 3.14 10.82
C VAL A 251 -17.25 3.48 10.28
N VAL A 252 -17.65 2.82 9.19
CA VAL A 252 -18.94 3.02 8.51
C VAL A 252 -19.73 1.72 8.46
N LYS A 253 -21.05 1.81 8.35
CA LYS A 253 -21.94 0.67 8.15
C LYS A 253 -22.07 0.34 6.67
N MET A 254 -22.56 -0.86 6.36
CA MET A 254 -22.65 -1.36 4.98
C MET A 254 -23.62 -0.54 4.11
N ASP A 255 -24.69 -0.02 4.69
CA ASP A 255 -25.66 0.87 4.03
C ASP A 255 -25.03 2.20 3.55
N TYR A 256 -24.00 2.67 4.25
CA TYR A 256 -23.28 3.90 3.92
C TYR A 256 -22.16 3.71 2.88
N VAL A 257 -21.90 2.48 2.41
CA VAL A 257 -20.71 2.17 1.59
C VAL A 257 -20.67 2.97 0.29
N ASN A 258 -21.82 3.22 -0.36
CA ASN A 258 -21.87 4.00 -1.59
C ASN A 258 -21.45 5.45 -1.36
N THR A 259 -21.93 6.08 -0.29
CA THR A 259 -21.53 7.43 0.10
C THR A 259 -20.06 7.48 0.52
N ALA A 260 -19.58 6.47 1.24
CA ALA A 260 -18.15 6.34 1.58
C ALA A 260 -17.26 6.26 0.32
N MET A 261 -17.69 5.53 -0.71
CA MET A 261 -16.96 5.45 -1.99
C MET A 261 -16.93 6.80 -2.73
N GLU A 262 -18.02 7.57 -2.73
CA GLU A 262 -18.05 8.90 -3.31
C GLU A 262 -17.13 9.89 -2.57
N ARG A 263 -17.11 9.82 -1.23
CA ARG A 263 -16.20 10.60 -0.39
C ARG A 263 -14.74 10.20 -0.62
N LEU A 264 -14.46 8.91 -0.70
CA LEU A 264 -13.14 8.37 -1.00
C LEU A 264 -12.60 8.89 -2.35
N ALA A 265 -13.44 8.91 -3.38
CA ALA A 265 -13.06 9.45 -4.70
C ALA A 265 -12.72 10.95 -4.65
N LYS A 266 -13.34 11.70 -3.74
CA LYS A 266 -13.04 13.12 -3.50
C LYS A 266 -11.88 13.34 -2.51
N ASN A 267 -11.24 12.27 -2.04
CA ASN A 267 -10.26 12.28 -0.95
C ASN A 267 -10.81 12.90 0.36
N ASP A 268 -12.13 12.82 0.56
CA ASP A 268 -12.82 13.29 1.76
C ASP A 268 -12.85 12.19 2.84
N VAL A 269 -11.65 11.78 3.25
CA VAL A 269 -11.44 10.79 4.32
C VAL A 269 -10.11 11.03 5.00
N ARG A 270 -10.08 10.83 6.32
CA ARG A 270 -8.91 11.03 7.18
C ARG A 270 -8.69 9.79 8.05
N TYR A 271 -8.00 8.73 7.62
CA TYR A 271 -7.36 8.45 6.32
C TYR A 271 -7.94 7.19 5.65
N ARG A 272 -8.73 6.40 6.38
CA ARG A 272 -9.20 5.08 5.96
C ARG A 272 -10.64 4.84 6.39
N PHE A 273 -11.47 4.34 5.49
CA PHE A 273 -12.75 3.75 5.87
C PHE A 273 -12.57 2.30 6.31
N VAL A 274 -13.31 1.89 7.32
CA VAL A 274 -13.46 0.49 7.72
C VAL A 274 -14.95 0.18 7.78
N VAL A 275 -15.39 -0.85 7.06
CA VAL A 275 -16.80 -1.25 7.08
C VAL A 275 -17.01 -2.24 8.22
N ASP A 276 -17.88 -1.92 9.16
CA ASP A 276 -18.35 -2.86 10.18
C ASP A 276 -19.40 -3.80 9.57
N VAL A 277 -18.92 -4.95 9.08
CA VAL A 277 -19.76 -5.96 8.45
C VAL A 277 -20.64 -6.70 9.46
N ALA A 278 -20.11 -7.00 10.65
CA ALA A 278 -20.81 -7.80 11.65
C ALA A 278 -22.00 -7.04 12.25
N GLY A 279 -21.86 -5.74 12.44
CA GLY A 279 -22.93 -4.87 12.92
C GLY A 279 -23.80 -4.26 11.83
N SER A 280 -23.72 -4.75 10.58
CA SER A 280 -24.55 -4.29 9.46
C SER A 280 -25.57 -5.35 9.05
N ASP A 281 -26.75 -4.91 8.61
CA ASP A 281 -27.78 -5.80 8.09
C ASP A 281 -27.47 -6.16 6.63
N LEU A 282 -27.04 -7.40 6.40
CA LEU A 282 -26.71 -7.94 5.08
C LEU A 282 -27.90 -8.62 4.38
N GLN A 283 -29.08 -8.64 5.01
CA GLN A 283 -30.24 -9.38 4.50
C GLN A 283 -31.24 -8.51 3.72
N ASN A 284 -31.06 -7.20 3.68
CA ASN A 284 -31.91 -6.28 2.91
C ASN A 284 -31.27 -5.93 1.54
N GLU A 285 -31.14 -6.92 0.64
CA GLU A 285 -30.93 -6.71 -0.81
C GLU A 285 -31.69 -7.73 -1.67
#